data_AF-A0A1S9TC86-F1
#
_entry.id   AF-A0A1S9TC86-F1
#
_cell.length_a   1.000
_cell.length_b   1.000
_cell.length_c   1.000
_cell.angle_alpha   90.00
_cell.angle_beta   90.00
_cell.angle_gamma   90.00
#
_symmetry.space_group_name_H-M   'P 1'
#
loop_
_entity.id
_entity.type
_entity.pdbx_description
1 polymer ?
#
loop_
_entity_poly.entity_id
_entity_poly.type
_entity_poly.pdbx_seq_one_letter_code
_entity_poly.pdbx_strand_id
1 'polypeptide(L)'
;MPMRIFNVKNGSYTEQQIKKLIDEGIVRLPMFEKEMGIIDFCLDLEIVRNPKGENYVLIISGYLDRLKEYINDDLNEITKQELNLILPKGKVINFAGTHELIEDAGYQLTLIDGNYREVVLA
;
A
#
# COMPACT_ATOMS: atom_id res chain seq x y z
N MET A 1 7.47 12.80 1.59
CA MET A 1 8.57 12.22 0.77
C MET A 1 8.08 11.97 -0.66
N PRO A 2 8.93 11.72 -1.67
CA PRO A 2 8.45 11.21 -2.95
C PRO A 2 7.66 9.92 -2.73
N MET A 3 6.46 9.83 -3.28
CA MET A 3 5.59 8.65 -3.18
C MET A 3 4.99 8.30 -4.53
N ARG A 4 4.71 7.03 -4.74
CA ARG A 4 3.95 6.49 -5.87
C ARG A 4 2.83 5.62 -5.35
N ILE A 5 1.65 5.75 -5.95
CA ILE A 5 0.43 5.05 -5.55
C ILE A 5 0.05 4.12 -6.69
N PHE A 6 -0.25 2.87 -6.37
CA PHE A 6 -0.53 1.84 -7.36
C PHE A 6 -1.80 1.07 -7.03
N ASN A 7 -2.65 0.89 -8.03
CA ASN A 7 -3.65 -0.16 -7.99
C ASN A 7 -2.99 -1.51 -8.31
N VAL A 8 -3.29 -2.52 -7.51
CA VAL A 8 -2.86 -3.90 -7.75
C VAL A 8 -3.85 -4.59 -8.68
N LYS A 9 -3.35 -5.20 -9.75
CA LYS A 9 -4.17 -6.02 -10.65
C LYS A 9 -4.77 -7.21 -9.91
N ASN A 10 -6.06 -7.46 -10.11
CA ASN A 10 -6.76 -8.60 -9.52
C ASN A 10 -6.21 -9.93 -10.07
N GLY A 11 -6.07 -10.94 -9.21
CA GLY A 11 -5.56 -12.26 -9.55
C GLY A 11 -4.05 -12.31 -9.81
N SER A 12 -3.36 -11.18 -9.64
CA SER A 12 -1.94 -11.03 -9.92
C SER A 12 -1.05 -11.72 -8.90
N TYR A 13 0.24 -11.88 -9.22
CA TYR A 13 1.19 -12.45 -8.27
C TYR A 13 1.35 -11.52 -7.06
N THR A 14 1.41 -10.21 -7.28
CA THR A 14 1.44 -9.22 -6.20
C THR A 14 0.23 -9.32 -5.28
N GLU A 15 -0.98 -9.48 -5.82
CA GLU A 15 -2.18 -9.63 -4.99
C GLU A 15 -2.11 -10.87 -4.08
N GLN A 16 -1.61 -11.98 -4.61
CA GLN A 16 -1.41 -13.21 -3.85
C GLN A 16 -0.40 -13.02 -2.71
N GLN A 17 0.68 -12.27 -2.95
CA GLN A 17 1.68 -12.01 -1.92
C GLN A 17 1.16 -11.06 -0.83
N ILE A 18 0.31 -10.10 -1.18
CA ILE A 18 -0.38 -9.26 -0.19
C ILE A 18 -1.29 -10.11 0.71
N LYS A 19 -2.07 -11.04 0.12
CA LYS A 19 -2.93 -11.94 0.89
C LYS A 19 -2.12 -12.79 1.88
N LYS A 20 -0.99 -13.35 1.44
CA LYS A 20 -0.11 -14.10 2.34
C LYS A 20 0.53 -13.22 3.42
N LEU A 21 0.88 -11.96 3.11
CA LEU A 21 1.36 -11.00 4.09
C LEU A 21 0.30 -10.67 5.15
N ILE A 22 -0.97 -10.57 4.76
CA ILE A 22 -2.09 -10.39 5.70
C ILE A 22 -2.22 -11.60 6.63
N ASP A 23 -2.13 -12.81 6.06
CA ASP A 23 -2.32 -14.06 6.81
C ASP A 23 -1.17 -14.35 7.78
N GLU A 24 0.06 -14.08 7.37
CA GLU A 24 1.28 -14.36 8.16
C GLU A 24 1.73 -13.17 9.03
N GLY A 25 1.22 -11.97 8.75
CA GLY A 25 1.54 -10.75 9.50
C GLY A 25 2.94 -10.20 9.24
N ILE A 26 3.39 -9.30 10.12
CA ILE A 26 4.61 -8.48 9.97
C ILE A 26 5.88 -9.29 9.68
N VAL A 27 5.96 -10.54 10.16
CA VAL A 27 7.13 -11.41 9.96
C VAL A 27 7.40 -11.72 8.48
N ARG A 28 6.38 -11.63 7.62
CA ARG A 28 6.52 -11.85 6.18
C ARG A 28 6.95 -10.59 5.43
N LEU A 29 6.90 -9.41 6.04
CA LEU A 29 7.15 -8.13 5.37
C LEU A 29 8.50 -8.10 4.61
N PRO A 30 9.64 -8.54 5.20
CA PRO A 30 10.91 -8.52 4.47
C PRO A 30 10.93 -9.44 3.24
N MET A 31 10.21 -10.57 3.30
CA MET A 31 10.09 -11.49 2.17
C MET A 31 9.18 -10.88 1.09
N PHE A 32 8.07 -10.27 1.50
CA PHE A 32 7.15 -9.58 0.60
C PHE A 32 7.87 -8.49 -0.19
N GLU A 33 8.59 -7.60 0.49
CA GLU A 33 9.35 -6.51 -0.13
C GLU A 33 10.35 -7.06 -1.16
N LYS A 34 11.08 -8.11 -0.79
CA LYS A 34 12.01 -8.79 -1.69
C LYS A 34 11.32 -9.38 -2.92
N GLU A 35 10.21 -10.09 -2.73
CA GLU A 35 9.46 -10.71 -3.83
C GLU A 35 8.83 -9.66 -4.77
N MET A 36 8.46 -8.49 -4.24
CA MET A 36 7.90 -7.38 -5.00
C MET A 36 8.96 -6.47 -5.63
N GLY A 37 10.26 -6.75 -5.43
CA GLY A 37 11.35 -5.91 -5.91
C GLY A 37 11.43 -4.55 -5.20
N ILE A 38 10.78 -4.40 -4.05
CA ILE A 38 10.81 -3.23 -3.18
C ILE A 38 12.06 -3.37 -2.30
N ILE A 39 13.24 -3.42 -2.93
CA ILE A 39 14.51 -3.68 -2.23
C ILE A 39 15.23 -2.37 -2.00
N ASP A 40 14.85 -1.67 -0.92
CA ASP A 40 15.71 -0.73 -0.18
C ASP A 40 15.00 -0.39 1.15
N PHE A 41 15.69 -0.50 2.29
CA PHE A 41 15.14 -0.22 3.64
C PHE A 41 14.70 1.25 3.87
N CYS A 42 14.78 2.08 2.83
CA CYS A 42 14.36 3.47 2.84
C CYS A 42 13.05 3.69 2.07
N LEU A 43 12.38 2.62 1.65
CA LEU A 43 11.04 2.71 1.09
C LEU A 43 10.00 2.38 2.17
N ASP A 44 9.16 3.35 2.54
CA ASP A 44 7.99 3.09 3.39
C ASP A 44 6.86 2.53 2.51
N LEU A 45 6.04 1.64 3.08
CA LEU A 45 5.07 0.83 2.35
C LEU A 45 3.70 0.87 3.04
N GLU A 46 2.67 1.32 2.34
CA GLU A 46 1.31 1.19 2.82
C GLU A 46 0.49 0.30 1.89
N ILE A 47 -0.32 -0.56 2.48
CA ILE A 47 -1.25 -1.42 1.75
C ILE A 47 -2.66 -1.09 2.20
N VAL A 48 -3.48 -0.67 1.25
CA VAL A 48 -4.88 -0.35 1.46
C VAL A 48 -5.76 -1.38 0.79
N ARG A 49 -6.79 -1.85 1.48
CA ARG A 49 -7.84 -2.64 0.85
C ARG A 49 -8.80 -1.70 0.11
N ASN A 50 -8.95 -1.90 -1.20
CA ASN A 50 -9.90 -1.15 -2.01
C ASN A 50 -11.34 -1.64 -1.71
N PRO A 51 -12.25 -0.77 -1.25
CA PRO A 51 -13.62 -1.16 -0.92
C PRO A 51 -14.51 -1.40 -2.15
N LYS A 52 -14.14 -0.90 -3.34
CA LYS A 52 -14.99 -0.94 -4.55
C LYS A 52 -14.84 -2.21 -5.40
N GLY A 53 -13.85 -3.03 -5.13
CA GLY A 53 -13.59 -4.30 -5.80
C GLY A 53 -12.37 -4.89 -5.15
N GLU A 54 -12.47 -6.14 -4.68
CA GLU A 54 -11.61 -6.85 -3.70
C GLU A 54 -10.10 -6.90 -4.02
N ASN A 55 -9.50 -5.75 -4.28
CA ASN A 55 -8.13 -5.53 -4.70
C ASN A 55 -7.43 -4.66 -3.66
N TYR A 56 -6.13 -4.45 -3.87
CA TYR A 56 -5.30 -3.65 -2.99
C TYR A 56 -4.75 -2.41 -3.70
N VAL A 57 -4.45 -1.38 -2.92
CA VAL A 57 -3.63 -0.25 -3.31
C VAL A 57 -2.31 -0.37 -2.56
N LEU A 58 -1.20 -0.23 -3.28
CA LEU A 58 0.14 -0.11 -2.71
C LEU A 58 0.56 1.36 -2.78
N ILE A 59 1.01 1.91 -1.67
CA ILE A 59 1.67 3.21 -1.63
C ILE A 59 3.11 2.97 -1.22
N ILE A 60 4.05 3.40 -2.05
CA ILE A 60 5.47 3.21 -1.83
C ILE A 60 6.10 4.59 -1.82
N SER A 61 6.86 4.93 -0.78
CA SER A 61 7.69 6.12 -0.76
C SER A 61 9.16 5.79 -0.78
N GLY A 62 10.02 6.76 -1.01
CA GLY A 62 11.44 6.67 -0.67
C GLY A 62 12.34 7.52 -1.57
N TYR A 63 13.58 7.07 -1.82
CA TYR A 63 14.53 7.86 -2.62
C TYR A 63 14.03 8.05 -4.05
N LEU A 64 13.97 9.31 -4.50
CA LEU A 64 13.34 9.70 -5.76
C LEU A 64 13.85 8.91 -6.97
N ASP A 65 15.16 8.67 -7.05
CA ASP A 65 15.77 8.01 -8.21
C ASP A 65 15.43 6.51 -8.23
N ARG A 66 15.50 5.83 -7.08
CA ARG A 66 15.06 4.43 -6.94
C ARG A 66 13.57 4.26 -7.17
N LEU A 67 12.77 5.18 -6.64
CA LEU A 67 11.33 5.13 -6.74
C LEU A 67 10.85 5.31 -8.19
N LYS A 68 11.54 6.13 -8.99
CA LYS A 68 11.25 6.29 -10.43
C LYS A 68 11.57 5.03 -11.24
N GLU A 69 12.60 4.30 -10.85
CA GLU A 69 13.03 3.07 -11.53
C GLU A 69 12.20 1.84 -11.14
N TYR A 70 11.38 1.94 -10.09
CA TYR A 70 10.53 0.84 -9.65
C TYR A 70 9.48 0.47 -10.72
N ILE A 71 9.54 -0.77 -11.19
CA ILE A 71 8.64 -1.33 -12.19
C ILE A 71 8.11 -2.66 -11.67
N ASN A 72 6.80 -2.84 -11.76
CA ASN A 72 6.13 -4.10 -11.49
C ASN A 72 4.90 -4.19 -12.41
N ASP A 73 4.86 -5.22 -13.26
CA ASP A 73 3.79 -5.40 -14.25
C ASP A 73 2.42 -5.68 -13.62
N ASP A 74 2.37 -6.06 -12.34
CA ASP A 74 1.14 -6.27 -11.60
C ASP A 74 0.52 -4.96 -11.08
N LEU A 75 1.23 -3.83 -11.25
CA LEU A 75 0.86 -2.53 -10.71
C LEU A 75 0.45 -1.55 -11.81
N ASN A 76 -0.59 -0.77 -11.52
CA ASN A 76 -0.98 0.37 -12.34
C ASN A 76 -0.92 1.64 -11.49
N GLU A 77 0.00 2.55 -11.83
CA GLU A 77 0.16 3.81 -11.12
C GLU A 77 -1.09 4.67 -11.23
N ILE A 78 -1.45 5.32 -10.12
CA ILE A 78 -2.57 6.23 -10.01
C ILE A 78 -2.15 7.50 -9.28
N THR A 79 -2.93 8.54 -9.48
CA THR A 79 -2.75 9.81 -8.79
C THR A 79 -3.40 9.79 -7.40
N LYS A 80 -3.00 10.76 -6.56
CA LYS A 80 -3.64 11.02 -5.26
C LYS A 80 -5.14 11.34 -5.42
N GLN A 81 -5.50 12.06 -6.49
CA GLN A 81 -6.90 12.38 -6.81
C GLN A 81 -7.70 11.11 -7.12
N GLU A 82 -7.15 10.17 -7.88
CA GLU A 82 -7.79 8.89 -8.16
C GLU A 82 -7.92 8.04 -6.90
N LEU A 83 -6.90 8.01 -6.03
CA LEU A 83 -6.98 7.37 -4.72
C LEU A 83 -8.17 7.90 -3.90
N ASN A 84 -8.32 9.22 -3.83
CA ASN A 84 -9.41 9.89 -3.10
C ASN A 84 -10.81 9.58 -3.65
N LEU A 85 -10.91 9.26 -4.95
CA LEU A 85 -12.17 8.84 -5.57
C LEU A 85 -12.52 7.37 -5.27
N ILE A 86 -11.52 6.50 -5.13
CA ILE A 86 -11.74 5.06 -4.87
C ILE A 86 -11.86 4.75 -3.38
N LEU A 87 -11.22 5.54 -2.51
CA LEU A 87 -11.10 5.30 -1.09
C LEU A 87 -11.62 6.49 -0.26
N PRO A 88 -12.89 6.92 -0.36
CA PRO A 88 -13.40 7.94 0.58
C PRO A 88 -13.38 7.45 2.04
N LYS A 89 -13.50 6.13 2.22
CA LYS A 89 -13.37 5.39 3.47
C LYS A 89 -12.83 4.00 3.19
N GLY A 90 -11.92 3.47 3.99
CA GLY A 90 -11.39 2.12 3.79
C GLY A 90 -10.51 1.60 4.92
N LYS A 91 -9.69 0.59 4.61
CA LYS A 91 -8.84 -0.10 5.59
C LYS A 91 -7.40 -0.15 5.13
N VAL A 92 -6.47 0.20 6.01
CA VAL A 92 -5.02 0.10 5.81
C VAL A 92 -4.46 -1.01 6.68
N ILE A 93 -3.50 -1.78 6.17
CA ILE A 93 -2.84 -2.87 6.91
C ILE A 93 -1.92 -2.27 7.98
N ASN A 94 -2.11 -2.68 9.24
CA ASN A 94 -1.54 -2.04 10.44
C ASN A 94 0.00 -2.17 10.60
N PHE A 95 0.66 -2.96 9.76
CA PHE A 95 2.06 -3.36 9.95
C PHE A 95 2.92 -3.28 8.68
N ALA A 96 2.38 -2.76 7.58
CA ALA A 96 3.14 -2.62 6.34
C ALA A 96 4.04 -1.37 6.33
N GLY A 97 3.76 -0.37 7.18
CA GLY A 97 4.47 0.92 7.21
C GLY A 97 4.12 1.77 8.44
N THR A 98 4.47 3.06 8.41
CA THR A 98 4.27 4.03 9.51
C THR A 98 2.92 4.74 9.50
N HIS A 99 2.16 4.56 8.43
CA HIS A 99 0.93 5.27 8.03
C HIS A 99 1.09 6.74 7.63
N GLU A 100 2.32 7.29 7.67
CA GLU A 100 2.61 8.66 7.25
C GLU A 100 2.22 8.91 5.79
N LEU A 101 2.35 7.90 4.91
CA LEU A 101 2.01 8.04 3.48
C LEU A 101 0.51 8.22 3.23
N ILE A 102 -0.30 7.62 4.08
CA ILE A 102 -1.76 7.72 4.01
C ILE A 102 -2.22 9.08 4.57
N GLU A 103 -1.59 9.53 5.66
CA GLU A 103 -1.83 10.88 6.18
C GLU A 103 -1.39 11.96 5.19
N ASP A 104 -0.23 11.81 4.55
CA ASP A 104 0.26 12.66 3.45
C ASP A 104 -0.71 12.65 2.25
N ALA A 105 -1.43 11.53 2.03
CA ALA A 105 -2.50 11.42 1.03
C ALA A 105 -3.83 12.09 1.47
N GLY A 106 -3.88 12.70 2.65
CA GLY A 106 -5.03 13.48 3.14
C GLY A 106 -6.05 12.67 3.95
N TYR A 107 -5.66 11.49 4.45
CA TYR A 107 -6.53 10.64 5.23
C TYR A 107 -6.31 10.84 6.72
N GLN A 108 -7.39 10.73 7.49
CA GLN A 108 -7.33 10.55 8.93
C GLN A 108 -7.40 9.05 9.26
N LEU A 109 -6.52 8.60 10.15
CA LEU A 109 -6.50 7.23 10.67
C LEU A 109 -7.30 7.15 11.97
N THR A 110 -8.29 6.27 12.00
CA THR A 110 -8.96 5.88 13.24
C THR A 110 -8.52 4.48 13.61
N LEU A 111 -7.99 4.34 14.83
CA LEU A 111 -7.56 3.03 15.33
C LEU A 111 -8.78 2.12 15.45
N ILE A 112 -8.74 0.98 14.79
CA ILE A 112 -9.68 -0.13 14.98
C ILE A 112 -8.87 -1.33 15.43
N ASP A 113 -9.47 -2.19 16.24
CA ASP A 113 -8.84 -3.40 16.77
C ASP A 113 -8.53 -4.42 15.64
N GLY A 114 -7.38 -5.10 15.72
CA GLY A 114 -6.93 -6.13 14.77
C GLY A 114 -5.90 -5.70 13.69
N ASN A 115 -5.87 -6.44 12.57
CA ASN A 115 -4.86 -6.33 11.50
C ASN A 115 -4.99 -5.07 10.61
N TYR A 116 -5.94 -4.18 10.87
CA TYR A 116 -6.24 -3.02 10.02
C TYR A 116 -6.56 -1.76 10.83
N ARG A 117 -6.24 -0.58 10.27
CA ARG A 117 -6.81 0.72 10.67
C ARG A 117 -7.87 1.16 9.69
N GLU A 118 -8.88 1.86 10.18
CA GLU A 118 -9.82 2.55 9.31
C GLU A 118 -9.24 3.89 8.90
N VAL A 119 -9.43 4.21 7.62
CA VAL A 119 -9.06 5.51 7.04
C VAL A 119 -10.29 6.19 6.49
N VAL A 120 -10.36 7.50 6.72
CA VAL A 120 -11.42 8.36 6.20
C VAL A 120 -10.75 9.58 5.57
N LEU A 121 -11.17 9.95 4.36
CA LEU A 121 -10.67 11.15 3.71
C LEU A 121 -11.09 12.39 4.53
N ALA A 122 -10.13 13.24 4.89
CA ALA A 122 -10.35 14.44 5.71
C ALA A 122 -11.00 15.58 4.92
#